data_AF-A0A7V9LI17-F1
#
_entry.id   AF-A0A7V9LI17-F1
#
_cell.length_a   1.000
_cell.length_b   1.000
_cell.length_c   1.000
_cell.angle_alpha   90.00
_cell.angle_beta   90.00
_cell.angle_gamma   90.00
#
_symmetry.space_group_name_H-M   'P 1'
#
loop_
_entity.id
_entity.type
_entity.pdbx_description
1 polymer ?
#
loop_
_entity_poly.entity_id
_entity_poly.type
_entity_poly.pdbx_seq_one_letter_code
_entity_poly.pdbx_strand_id
1 'polypeptide(L)'
;MGAKLMRVGEFVLRYGLAAVFLWIGLLKFTAYEAKNIEGLVANSPIWSWAYQSLGLQTLSGLIGAIEISIGVLLAMRAFSPKASAIGGIGAAITFIITLSFLLTTPGIWEAGYGFPFPSAMPGQFLLKDLVLLGVSIWIAGEGLMAAARRR
;
A
#
# COMPACT_ATOMS: atom_id res chain seq x y z
N MET A 1 -16.56 -26.75 -6.75
CA MET A 1 -16.95 -25.34 -6.53
C MET A 1 -15.82 -24.53 -5.89
N GLY A 2 -15.25 -24.95 -4.75
CA GLY A 2 -14.19 -24.22 -4.04
C GLY A 2 -12.97 -23.81 -4.88
N ALA A 3 -12.38 -24.73 -5.67
CA ALA A 3 -11.21 -24.42 -6.50
C ALA A 3 -11.45 -23.36 -7.60
N LYS A 4 -12.71 -23.15 -8.02
CA LYS A 4 -13.06 -22.05 -8.95
C LYS A 4 -13.12 -20.73 -8.18
N LEU A 5 -13.74 -20.72 -7.00
CA LEU A 5 -13.81 -19.53 -6.15
C LEU A 5 -12.43 -19.05 -5.71
N MET A 6 -11.53 -19.96 -5.34
CA MET A 6 -10.14 -19.60 -5.01
C MET A 6 -9.47 -18.89 -6.18
N ARG A 7 -9.54 -19.43 -7.40
CA ARG A 7 -8.95 -18.79 -8.59
C ARG A 7 -9.51 -17.39 -8.86
N VAL A 8 -10.81 -17.19 -8.69
CA VAL A 8 -11.43 -15.87 -8.80
C VAL A 8 -10.92 -14.95 -7.69
N GLY A 9 -10.83 -15.44 -6.45
CA GLY A 9 -10.25 -14.71 -5.33
C GLY A 9 -8.81 -14.28 -5.59
N GLU A 10 -7.94 -15.19 -6.03
CA GLU A 10 -6.55 -14.88 -6.39
C GLU A 10 -6.44 -13.80 -7.46
N PHE A 11 -7.31 -13.85 -8.46
CA PHE A 11 -7.40 -12.82 -9.50
C PHE A 11 -7.80 -11.47 -8.91
N VAL A 12 -8.88 -11.43 -8.12
CA VAL A 12 -9.40 -10.20 -7.50
C VAL A 12 -8.38 -9.61 -6.52
N LEU A 13 -7.76 -10.43 -5.68
CA LEU A 13 -6.74 -9.99 -4.72
C LEU A 13 -5.57 -9.31 -5.44
N ARG A 14 -5.05 -9.94 -6.50
CA ARG A 14 -3.89 -9.40 -7.23
C ARG A 14 -4.22 -8.16 -8.04
N TYR A 15 -5.21 -8.24 -8.91
CA TYR A 15 -5.53 -7.15 -9.83
C TYR A 15 -6.28 -6.02 -9.12
N GLY A 16 -7.04 -6.33 -8.07
CA GLY A 16 -7.59 -5.32 -7.16
C GLY A 16 -6.49 -4.56 -6.44
N LEU A 17 -5.48 -5.25 -5.90
CA LEU A 17 -4.33 -4.58 -5.27
C LEU A 17 -3.55 -3.73 -6.29
N ALA A 18 -3.28 -4.27 -7.48
CA ALA A 18 -2.62 -3.53 -8.55
C ALA A 18 -3.41 -2.26 -8.93
N ALA A 19 -4.73 -2.37 -9.07
CA ALA A 19 -5.59 -1.24 -9.37
C ALA A 19 -5.54 -0.17 -8.28
N VAL A 20 -5.57 -0.55 -7.00
CA VAL A 20 -5.43 0.39 -5.87
C VAL A 20 -4.12 1.16 -5.95
N PHE A 21 -2.99 0.48 -6.15
CA PHE A 21 -1.67 1.11 -6.27
C PHE A 21 -1.57 2.05 -7.47
N LEU A 22 -2.05 1.62 -8.64
CA LEU A 22 -2.03 2.46 -9.83
C LEU A 22 -2.92 3.70 -9.66
N TRP A 23 -4.12 3.51 -9.11
CA TRP A 23 -5.10 4.58 -9.00
C TRP A 23 -4.67 5.64 -7.98
N ILE A 24 -4.30 5.21 -6.77
CA ILE A 24 -3.83 6.13 -5.72
C ILE A 24 -2.50 6.76 -6.15
N GLY A 25 -1.58 5.99 -6.74
CA GLY A 25 -0.31 6.50 -7.22
C GLY A 25 -0.46 7.57 -8.30
N LEU A 26 -1.43 7.44 -9.20
CA LEU A 26 -1.76 8.50 -10.17
C LEU A 26 -2.34 9.74 -9.49
N LEU A 27 -3.18 9.58 -8.46
CA LEU A 27 -3.75 10.70 -7.73
C LEU A 27 -2.68 11.51 -6.97
N LYS A 28 -1.56 10.91 -6.57
CA LYS A 28 -0.45 11.59 -5.87
C LYS A 28 0.17 12.77 -6.64
N PHE A 29 -0.03 12.83 -7.95
CA PHE A 29 0.41 13.96 -8.78
C PHE A 29 -0.55 15.16 -8.74
N THR A 30 -1.68 15.03 -8.04
CA THR A 30 -2.66 16.10 -7.82
C THR A 30 -2.45 16.80 -6.49
N ALA A 31 -2.77 18.09 -6.41
CA ALA A 31 -2.73 18.85 -5.15
C ALA A 31 -3.71 18.30 -4.10
N TYR A 32 -4.82 17.70 -4.56
CA TYR A 32 -5.81 17.04 -3.70
C TYR A 32 -5.15 15.95 -2.84
N GLU A 33 -4.45 15.02 -3.49
CA GLU A 33 -3.86 13.88 -2.78
C GLU A 33 -2.59 14.26 -2.02
N ALA A 34 -1.84 15.24 -2.52
CA ALA A 34 -0.70 15.80 -1.80
C ALA A 34 -1.14 16.36 -0.43
N LYS A 35 -2.27 17.06 -0.36
CA LYS A 35 -2.85 17.56 0.89
C LYS A 35 -3.33 16.43 1.82
N ASN A 36 -3.88 15.35 1.26
CA ASN A 36 -4.36 14.21 2.06
C ASN A 36 -3.24 13.50 2.82
N ILE A 37 -2.02 13.47 2.28
CA ILE A 37 -0.87 12.85 2.96
C ILE A 37 -0.12 13.80 3.88
N GLU A 38 -0.37 15.12 3.80
CA GLU A 38 0.38 16.12 4.54
C GLU A 38 0.39 15.82 6.05
N GLY A 39 -0.77 15.51 6.62
CA GLY A 39 -0.89 15.19 8.05
C GLY A 39 -0.12 13.93 8.48
N LEU A 40 -0.01 12.93 7.60
CA LEU A 40 0.73 11.69 7.89
C LEU A 40 2.25 11.91 7.74
N VAL A 41 2.64 12.64 6.70
CA VAL A 41 4.04 12.91 6.36
C VAL A 41 4.67 13.90 7.34
N ALA A 42 3.96 14.96 7.72
CA ALA A 42 4.46 15.98 8.64
C ALA A 42 4.74 15.43 10.04
N ASN A 43 3.96 14.43 10.47
CA ASN A 43 4.11 13.78 11.77
C ASN A 43 4.99 12.52 11.73
N SER A 44 5.54 12.14 10.57
CA SER A 44 6.39 10.97 10.44
C SER A 44 7.87 11.32 10.67
N PRO A 45 8.59 10.64 11.59
CA PRO A 45 10.03 10.83 11.78
C PRO A 45 10.86 10.55 10.52
N ILE A 46 10.35 9.69 9.62
CA ILE A 46 11.06 9.25 8.41
C ILE A 46 10.87 10.25 7.26
N TRP A 47 9.71 10.89 7.18
CA TRP A 47 9.33 11.71 6.02
C TRP A 47 9.34 13.21 6.29
N SER A 48 9.39 13.65 7.54
CA SER A 48 9.38 15.06 7.92
C SER A 48 10.56 15.86 7.34
N TRP A 49 11.76 15.27 7.29
CA TRP A 49 12.93 15.92 6.67
C TRP A 49 12.78 16.06 5.14
N ALA A 50 12.24 15.02 4.48
CA ALA A 50 12.02 15.01 3.04
C ALA A 50 10.95 16.03 2.66
N TYR A 51 9.90 16.15 3.49
CA TYR A 51 8.87 17.16 3.35
C TYR A 51 9.43 18.58 3.44
N GLN A 52 10.27 18.85 4.44
CA GLN A 52 10.88 20.18 4.63
C GLN A 52 11.85 20.57 3.51
N SER A 53 12.49 19.60 2.86
CA SER A 53 13.50 19.86 1.82
C SER A 53 12.96 19.86 0.39
N LEU A 54 12.05 18.93 0.06
CA LEU A 54 11.55 18.72 -1.31
C LEU A 54 10.21 19.41 -1.58
N GLY A 55 9.49 19.78 -0.52
CA GLY A 55 8.12 20.28 -0.58
C GLY A 55 7.08 19.16 -0.76
N LEU A 56 5.84 19.46 -0.38
CA LEU A 56 4.74 18.48 -0.32
C LEU A 56 4.49 17.78 -1.65
N GLN A 57 4.41 18.55 -2.72
CA GLN A 57 4.00 18.05 -4.03
C GLN A 57 5.05 17.13 -4.65
N THR A 58 6.33 17.48 -4.50
CA THR A 58 7.45 16.66 -4.98
C THR A 58 7.47 15.33 -4.25
N LEU A 59 7.37 15.36 -2.91
CA LEU A 59 7.34 14.15 -2.09
C LEU A 59 6.14 13.27 -2.43
N SER A 60 4.94 13.87 -2.59
CA SER A 60 3.75 13.16 -3.05
C SER A 60 3.99 12.49 -4.40
N GLY A 61 4.55 13.21 -5.39
CA GLY A 61 4.86 12.66 -6.70
C GLY A 61 5.87 11.52 -6.68
N LEU A 62 6.89 11.57 -5.80
CA LEU A 62 7.84 10.47 -5.62
C LEU A 62 7.16 9.21 -5.06
N ILE A 63 6.31 9.38 -4.05
CA ILE A 63 5.50 8.27 -3.51
C ILE A 63 4.60 7.72 -4.63
N GLY A 64 3.96 8.58 -5.42
CA GLY A 64 3.13 8.19 -6.56
C GLY A 64 3.88 7.38 -7.61
N ALA A 65 5.09 7.77 -7.97
CA ALA A 65 5.92 7.01 -8.91
C ALA A 65 6.28 5.61 -8.37
N ILE A 66 6.57 5.50 -7.08
CA ILE A 66 6.81 4.22 -6.40
C ILE A 66 5.54 3.35 -6.43
N GLU A 67 4.38 3.92 -6.06
CA GLU A 67 3.10 3.22 -6.03
C GLU A 67 2.70 2.72 -7.43
N ILE A 68 2.84 3.54 -8.47
CA ILE A 68 2.59 3.13 -9.86
C ILE A 68 3.52 1.99 -10.26
N SER A 69 4.81 2.08 -9.94
CA SER A 69 5.78 1.03 -10.25
C SER A 69 5.41 -0.30 -9.60
N ILE A 70 5.00 -0.27 -8.33
CA ILE A 70 4.49 -1.44 -7.61
C ILE A 70 3.23 -1.99 -8.28
N GLY A 71 2.27 -1.13 -8.61
CA GLY A 71 1.03 -1.52 -9.30
C GLY A 71 1.27 -2.22 -10.64
N VAL A 72 2.20 -1.69 -11.45
CA VAL A 72 2.61 -2.33 -12.71
C VAL A 72 3.26 -3.69 -12.46
N LEU A 73 4.19 -3.79 -11.49
CA LEU A 73 4.84 -5.05 -11.12
C LEU A 73 3.81 -6.11 -10.71
N LEU A 74 2.84 -5.76 -9.86
CA LEU A 74 1.76 -6.64 -9.42
C LEU A 74 0.94 -7.19 -10.61
N ALA A 75 0.62 -6.33 -11.59
CA ALA A 75 -0.16 -6.70 -12.78
C ALA A 75 0.59 -7.64 -13.74
N MET A 76 1.92 -7.63 -13.73
CA MET A 76 2.76 -8.41 -14.66
C MET A 76 2.81 -9.92 -14.40
N ARG A 77 2.00 -10.46 -13.48
CA ARG A 77 2.01 -11.89 -13.09
C ARG A 77 1.93 -12.89 -14.25
N ALA A 78 1.15 -12.59 -15.30
CA ALA A 78 0.99 -13.48 -16.44
C ALA A 78 2.32 -13.64 -17.22
N PHE A 79 3.01 -12.53 -17.44
CA PHE A 79 4.26 -12.45 -18.18
C PHE A 79 5.45 -12.91 -17.32
N SER A 80 5.61 -12.33 -16.12
CA SER A 80 6.71 -12.60 -15.20
C SER A 80 6.22 -12.77 -13.75
N PRO A 81 6.12 -14.02 -13.26
CA PRO A 81 5.81 -14.29 -11.86
C PRO A 81 6.82 -13.68 -10.89
N LYS A 82 8.10 -13.62 -11.29
CA LYS A 82 9.15 -12.98 -10.50
C LYS A 82 8.93 -11.47 -10.37
N ALA A 83 8.51 -10.79 -11.44
CA ALA A 83 8.20 -9.36 -11.38
C ALA A 83 7.00 -9.09 -10.46
N SER A 84 5.96 -9.92 -10.55
CA SER A 84 4.82 -9.85 -9.63
C SER A 84 5.21 -10.10 -8.17
N ALA A 85 6.17 -10.99 -7.92
CA ALA A 85 6.70 -11.20 -6.57
C ALA A 85 7.39 -9.94 -6.02
N ILE A 86 8.21 -9.26 -6.84
CA ILE A 86 8.85 -7.99 -6.45
C ILE A 86 7.79 -6.92 -6.15
N GLY A 87 6.73 -6.84 -6.95
CA GLY A 87 5.58 -5.98 -6.67
C GLY A 87 4.92 -6.30 -5.34
N GLY A 88 4.72 -7.58 -5.02
CA GLY A 88 4.18 -8.01 -3.72
C GLY A 88 5.07 -7.63 -2.54
N ILE A 89 6.39 -7.75 -2.68
CA ILE A 89 7.35 -7.30 -1.65
C ILE A 89 7.30 -5.79 -1.47
N GLY A 90 7.30 -5.02 -2.57
CA GLY A 90 7.20 -3.57 -2.53
C GLY A 90 5.90 -3.12 -1.84
N ALA A 91 4.77 -3.73 -2.20
CA ALA A 91 3.48 -3.45 -1.59
C ALA A 91 3.47 -3.77 -0.07
N ALA A 92 4.06 -4.90 0.33
CA ALA A 92 4.16 -5.27 1.74
C ALA A 92 4.97 -4.23 2.53
N ILE A 93 6.09 -3.73 1.97
CA ILE A 93 6.88 -2.66 2.59
C ILE A 93 6.03 -1.39 2.74
N THR A 94 5.29 -0.98 1.70
CA THR A 94 4.38 0.18 1.76
C THR A 94 3.37 0.02 2.90
N PHE A 95 2.70 -1.12 3.04
CA PHE A 95 1.71 -1.32 4.11
C PHE A 95 2.32 -1.45 5.50
N ILE A 96 3.55 -1.95 5.64
CA ILE A 96 4.27 -1.91 6.92
C ILE A 96 4.52 -0.45 7.33
N ILE A 97 4.93 0.39 6.38
CA ILE A 97 5.12 1.82 6.63
C ILE A 97 3.79 2.48 6.99
N THR A 98 2.70 2.21 6.26
CA THR A 98 1.40 2.83 6.58
C THR A 98 0.84 2.35 7.92
N LEU A 99 0.95 1.06 8.25
CA LEU A 99 0.54 0.53 9.55
C LEU A 99 1.36 1.10 10.71
N SER A 100 2.62 1.51 10.49
CA SER A 100 3.40 2.21 11.52
C SER A 100 2.76 3.54 11.97
N PHE A 101 1.90 4.14 11.13
CA PHE A 101 1.16 5.35 11.46
C PHE A 101 0.09 5.13 12.53
N LEU A 102 -0.41 3.90 12.71
CA LEU A 102 -1.30 3.55 13.83
C LEU A 102 -0.65 3.81 15.20
N LEU A 103 0.68 3.74 15.27
CA LEU A 103 1.43 3.93 16.52
C LEU A 103 1.98 5.35 16.67
N THR A 104 2.27 6.01 15.55
CA THR A 104 3.04 7.27 15.53
C THR A 104 2.18 8.51 15.26
N THR A 105 0.97 8.36 14.70
CA THR A 105 0.15 9.50 14.29
C THR A 105 -0.83 9.91 15.40
N PRO A 106 -0.91 11.21 15.75
CA PRO A 106 -1.98 11.72 16.61
C PRO A 106 -3.37 11.54 15.99
N GLY A 107 -4.41 11.36 16.81
CA GLY A 107 -5.80 11.24 16.34
C GLY A 107 -6.20 9.88 15.77
N ILE A 108 -5.36 8.84 15.94
CA ILE A 108 -5.71 7.45 15.60
C ILE A 108 -6.85 6.92 16.47
N TRP A 109 -6.86 7.30 17.75
CA TRP A 109 -7.90 6.94 18.70
C TRP A 109 -8.96 8.03 18.76
N GLU A 110 -10.22 7.63 18.83
CA GLU A 110 -11.36 8.55 18.91
C GLU A 110 -11.28 9.39 20.19
N ALA A 111 -11.55 10.69 20.04
CA ALA A 111 -11.44 11.63 21.14
C ALA A 111 -12.44 11.27 22.26
N GLY A 112 -11.94 11.17 23.49
CA GLY A 112 -12.75 10.80 24.65
C GLY A 112 -12.92 9.29 24.88
N TYR A 113 -12.52 8.42 23.94
CA TYR A 113 -12.58 6.96 24.10
C TYR A 113 -11.21 6.32 24.28
N GLY A 114 -10.20 6.75 23.50
CA GLY A 114 -8.87 6.13 23.54
C GLY A 114 -8.84 4.70 22.98
N PHE A 115 -7.81 3.93 23.31
CA PHE A 115 -7.72 2.51 22.91
C PHE A 115 -8.85 1.68 23.55
N PRO A 116 -9.55 0.78 22.82
CA PRO A 116 -9.30 0.29 21.46
C PRO A 116 -10.22 0.89 20.38
N PHE A 117 -10.68 2.15 20.51
CA PHE A 117 -11.65 2.77 19.60
C PHE A 117 -10.96 3.63 18.52
N PRO A 118 -10.71 3.11 17.31
CA PRO A 118 -10.07 3.89 16.25
C PRO A 118 -11.03 4.94 15.69
N SER A 119 -10.51 6.14 15.42
CA SER A 119 -11.23 7.22 14.74
C SER A 119 -11.60 6.82 13.32
N ALA A 120 -12.67 7.41 12.77
CA ALA A 120 -13.07 7.14 11.38
C ALA A 120 -11.94 7.43 10.38
N MET A 121 -11.23 8.55 10.58
CA MET A 121 -10.02 8.91 9.85
C MET A 121 -9.00 9.49 10.86
N PRO A 122 -7.73 9.02 10.87
CA PRO A 122 -7.16 7.98 10.01
C PRO A 122 -7.24 6.55 10.58
N GLY A 123 -7.73 6.33 11.80
CA GLY A 123 -7.60 5.05 12.50
C GLY A 123 -8.20 3.85 11.75
N GLN A 124 -9.50 3.87 11.47
CA GLN A 124 -10.19 2.79 10.75
C GLN A 124 -9.69 2.62 9.32
N PHE A 125 -9.33 3.74 8.67
CA PHE A 125 -8.75 3.72 7.34
C PHE A 125 -7.44 2.95 7.29
N LEU A 126 -6.56 3.11 8.28
CA LEU A 126 -5.29 2.39 8.34
C LEU A 126 -5.44 0.91 8.76
N LEU A 127 -6.46 0.57 9.54
CA LEU A 127 -6.66 -0.82 9.98
C LEU A 127 -6.88 -1.80 8.83
N LYS A 128 -7.54 -1.36 7.75
CA LYS A 128 -7.77 -2.22 6.58
C LYS A 128 -6.47 -2.60 5.86
N ASP A 129 -5.40 -1.81 6.04
CA ASP A 129 -4.09 -2.09 5.42
C ASP A 129 -3.48 -3.38 5.95
N LEU A 130 -3.91 -3.87 7.12
CA LEU A 130 -3.50 -5.19 7.63
C LEU A 130 -3.91 -6.32 6.69
N VAL A 131 -5.09 -6.23 6.08
CA VAL A 131 -5.55 -7.20 5.08
C VAL A 131 -4.69 -7.08 3.83
N LEU A 132 -4.41 -5.85 3.39
CA LEU A 132 -3.62 -5.59 2.19
C LEU A 132 -2.16 -6.04 2.34
N LEU A 133 -1.60 -5.94 3.55
CA LEU A 133 -0.30 -6.51 3.89
C LEU A 133 -0.31 -8.03 3.70
N GLY A 134 -1.32 -8.72 4.24
CA GLY A 134 -1.48 -10.17 4.05
C GLY A 134 -1.58 -10.57 2.58
N VAL A 135 -2.35 -9.83 1.79
CA VAL A 135 -2.48 -10.04 0.33
C VAL A 135 -1.15 -9.83 -0.37
N SER A 136 -0.39 -8.80 0.01
CA SER A 136 0.91 -8.46 -0.58
C SER A 136 1.94 -9.56 -0.34
N ILE A 137 2.02 -10.08 0.89
CA ILE A 137 2.89 -11.21 1.27
C ILE A 137 2.48 -12.47 0.51
N TRP A 138 1.18 -12.74 0.40
CA TRP A 138 0.67 -13.88 -0.37
C TRP A 138 1.05 -13.79 -1.85
N ILE A 139 0.89 -12.62 -2.50
CA ILE A 139 1.30 -12.40 -3.90
C ILE A 139 2.81 -12.60 -4.06
N ALA A 140 3.62 -12.11 -3.12
CA ALA A 140 5.07 -12.28 -3.13
C ALA A 140 5.46 -13.77 -3.11
N GLY A 141 4.93 -14.53 -2.15
CA GLY A 141 5.19 -15.96 -2.02
C GLY A 141 4.72 -16.76 -3.23
N GLU A 142 3.50 -16.48 -3.72
CA GLU A 142 2.94 -17.14 -4.89
C GLU A 142 3.79 -16.88 -6.15
N GLY A 143 4.20 -15.64 -6.37
CA GLY A 143 5.04 -15.27 -7.51
C GLY A 143 6.41 -15.97 -7.48
N LEU A 144 7.04 -16.09 -6.31
CA LEU A 144 8.31 -16.81 -6.15
C LEU A 144 8.15 -18.31 -6.42
N MET A 145 7.10 -18.95 -5.89
CA MET A 145 6.82 -20.36 -6.15
C MET A 145 6.55 -20.62 -7.64
N ALA A 146 5.75 -19.75 -8.29
CA ALA A 146 5.46 -19.86 -9.71
C ALA A 146 6.70 -19.63 -10.59
N ALA A 147 7.61 -18.75 -10.19
CA ALA A 147 8.88 -18.53 -10.88
C ALA A 147 9.81 -19.75 -10.78
N ALA A 148 9.84 -20.43 -9.62
CA ALA A 148 10.64 -21.63 -9.41
C ALA A 148 10.17 -22.82 -10.28
N ARG A 149 8.86 -22.97 -10.50
CA ARG A 149 8.28 -24.03 -11.35
C ARG A 149 8.51 -23.87 -12.85
N ARG A 150 8.96 -22.68 -13.30
CA ARG A 150 9.28 -22.39 -14.71
C ARG A 150 10.75 -22.66 -15.05
N ARG A 151 11.58 -23.01 -14.07
CA ARG A 151 12.97 -23.43 -14.23
C ARG A 151 13.05 -24.95 -14.29
#